data_AF-A0A3D0GYB8-F1
#
_entry.id   AF-A0A3D0GYB8-F1
#
_cell.length_a   1.000
_cell.length_b   1.000
_cell.length_c   1.000
_cell.angle_alpha   90.00
_cell.angle_beta   90.00
_cell.angle_gamma   90.00
#
_symmetry.space_group_name_H-M   'P 1'
#
loop_
_entity.id
_entity.type
_entity.pdbx_description
1 polymer ?
#
loop_
_entity_poly.entity_id
_entity_poly.type
_entity_poly.pdbx_seq_one_letter_code
_entity_poly.pdbx_strand_id
1 'polypeptide(L)'
;MRKSIISGFVTVIIISVLCSACADKNKAAISKSQEYSENKIIIRPDSGIIDSDSDGITDLDEVFYVESDPHKADTDDNGIDDYHDDSDSDGIINGEEVKLGTYAWTDDSDFDGVSDYDELYIYYTDPCEEDTDKDGADDLYEIEHGMNPLVADKSYVMEKSAGEIGPGTTVTVSVKMEVKNGLTDSFGIGRVTSYDNPFIVPMIAGYMGPGYSIYADGEFDKAELTFLYDTSKWTLSDKFNPSVYYFNDETKSFEELPDQVVEEGKVTVDVTREGIYVLLNKVEYDKVWHKE
;
A
#
# COMPACT_ATOMS: atom_id res chain seq x y z
N MET A 1 47.81 -30.77 37.75
CA MET A 1 46.37 -31.12 37.72
C MET A 1 45.57 -29.98 38.32
N ARG A 2 44.85 -29.24 37.48
CA ARG A 2 43.61 -28.50 37.80
C ARG A 2 43.01 -28.04 36.47
N LYS A 3 42.00 -28.78 36.02
CA LYS A 3 41.05 -28.32 35.01
C LYS A 3 40.20 -27.24 35.68
N SER A 4 39.94 -26.13 35.00
CA SER A 4 38.73 -25.37 35.26
C SER A 4 38.19 -24.84 33.95
N ILE A 5 36.92 -25.15 33.76
CA ILE A 5 36.08 -25.03 32.58
C ILE A 5 35.88 -23.56 32.23
N ILE A 6 36.07 -23.21 30.96
CA ILE A 6 35.60 -21.94 30.39
C ILE A 6 34.11 -22.13 30.13
N SER A 7 33.27 -21.53 30.97
CA SER A 7 31.84 -21.38 30.71
C SER A 7 31.67 -20.15 29.83
N GLY A 8 31.28 -20.36 28.58
CA GLY A 8 30.86 -19.31 27.67
C GLY A 8 29.51 -18.78 28.11
N PHE A 9 29.46 -17.49 28.45
CA PHE A 9 28.23 -16.73 28.48
C PHE A 9 27.93 -16.33 27.04
N VAL A 10 26.95 -17.00 26.43
CA VAL A 10 26.25 -16.46 25.27
C VAL A 10 25.24 -15.47 25.86
N THR A 11 25.59 -14.19 25.83
CA THR A 11 24.62 -13.12 26.05
C THR A 11 23.69 -13.14 24.84
N VAL A 12 22.51 -13.74 25.00
CA VAL A 12 21.38 -13.50 24.10
C VAL A 12 21.07 -12.02 24.23
N ILE A 13 21.45 -11.25 23.23
CA ILE A 13 20.98 -9.88 23.05
C ILE A 13 19.50 -10.05 22.73
N ILE A 14 18.63 -9.89 23.74
CA ILE A 14 17.22 -9.62 23.49
C ILE A 14 17.25 -8.23 22.83
N ILE A 15 17.14 -8.22 21.51
CA ILE A 15 16.83 -7.00 20.77
C ILE A 15 15.42 -6.66 21.24
N SER A 16 15.33 -5.70 22.16
CA SER A 16 14.07 -5.07 22.49
C SER A 16 13.72 -4.14 21.33
N VAL A 17 13.26 -4.72 20.21
CA VAL A 17 12.38 -3.98 19.31
C VAL A 17 11.15 -3.70 20.16
N LEU A 18 10.90 -2.43 20.41
CA LEU A 18 9.67 -2.02 21.08
C LEU A 18 8.57 -2.16 20.04
N CYS A 19 8.10 -3.39 19.79
CA CYS A 19 6.90 -3.61 19.01
C CYS A 19 5.77 -2.90 19.77
N SER A 20 5.25 -1.84 19.17
CA SER A 20 4.05 -1.20 19.69
C SER A 20 2.88 -2.03 19.17
N ALA A 21 2.18 -2.73 20.05
CA ALA A 21 1.12 -3.67 19.69
C ALA A 21 0.20 -3.14 18.57
N CYS A 22 -0.03 -3.95 17.54
CA CYS A 22 -0.83 -3.61 16.36
C CYS A 22 -2.24 -3.13 16.76
N ALA A 23 -2.83 -3.74 17.81
CA ALA A 23 -4.14 -3.36 18.33
C ALA A 23 -4.20 -1.93 18.92
N ASP A 24 -3.08 -1.39 19.42
CA ASP A 24 -3.03 -0.02 19.97
C ASP A 24 -2.95 1.04 18.86
N LYS A 25 -2.39 0.69 17.69
CA LYS A 25 -2.32 1.55 16.50
C LYS A 25 -3.66 1.60 15.76
N ASN A 26 -4.47 0.54 15.84
CA ASN A 26 -5.81 0.45 15.25
C ASN A 26 -6.95 1.12 16.08
N LYS A 27 -6.63 1.89 17.13
CA LYS A 27 -7.63 2.63 17.95
C LYS A 27 -8.49 3.62 17.16
N ALA A 28 -8.10 3.99 15.94
CA ALA A 28 -8.95 4.77 15.02
C ALA A 28 -10.10 3.92 14.42
N ALA A 29 -9.88 2.62 14.17
CA ALA A 29 -10.86 1.69 13.61
C ALA A 29 -11.92 1.26 14.64
N ILE A 30 -11.54 1.14 15.93
CA ILE A 30 -12.45 0.77 17.03
C ILE A 30 -13.50 1.87 17.32
N SER A 31 -13.33 3.09 16.80
CA SER A 31 -14.36 4.14 16.91
C SER A 31 -15.60 3.91 16.01
N LYS A 32 -15.55 2.94 15.08
CA LYS A 32 -16.65 2.65 14.14
C LYS A 32 -17.41 1.34 14.38
N SER A 33 -17.01 0.50 15.35
CA SER A 33 -17.73 -0.76 15.63
C SER A 33 -18.95 -0.63 16.55
N GLN A 34 -19.46 0.59 16.80
CA GLN A 34 -20.68 0.82 17.60
C GLN A 34 -22.01 0.43 16.92
N GLU A 35 -22.01 -0.50 15.97
CA GLU A 35 -23.25 -0.99 15.34
C GLU A 35 -23.28 -2.51 15.16
N TYR A 36 -22.91 -3.26 16.22
CA TYR A 36 -23.38 -4.63 16.39
C TYR A 36 -24.42 -4.67 17.52
N SER A 37 -25.68 -4.66 17.10
CA SER A 37 -26.87 -4.67 17.94
C SER A 37 -27.08 -6.02 18.63
N GLU A 38 -27.45 -5.95 19.91
CA GLU A 38 -28.19 -6.97 20.67
C GLU A 38 -27.47 -8.27 21.07
N ASN A 39 -26.27 -8.16 21.65
CA ASN A 39 -25.95 -8.91 22.87
C ASN A 39 -24.89 -8.16 23.66
N LYS A 40 -25.28 -7.68 24.84
CA LYS A 40 -24.49 -6.77 25.67
C LYS A 40 -23.28 -7.50 26.28
N ILE A 41 -22.21 -7.70 25.52
CA ILE A 41 -20.88 -7.97 26.07
C ILE A 41 -20.40 -6.65 26.67
N ILE A 42 -20.53 -6.52 27.99
CA ILE A 42 -19.96 -5.40 28.73
C ILE A 42 -18.47 -5.71 28.85
N ILE A 43 -17.66 -5.24 27.90
CA ILE A 43 -16.20 -5.26 28.07
C ILE A 43 -15.89 -4.25 29.18
N ARG A 44 -15.68 -4.76 30.39
CA ARG A 44 -15.23 -3.96 31.52
C ARG A 44 -13.72 -3.75 31.40
N PRO A 45 -13.22 -2.52 31.61
CA PRO A 45 -11.78 -2.21 31.51
C PRO A 45 -10.93 -2.76 32.70
N ASP A 46 -11.42 -3.79 33.39
CA ASP A 46 -10.75 -4.46 34.53
C ASP A 46 -10.59 -5.99 34.30
N SER A 47 -10.75 -6.49 33.07
CA SER A 47 -10.96 -7.93 32.79
C SER A 47 -9.94 -8.62 31.88
N GLY A 48 -8.80 -8.00 31.52
CA GLY A 48 -7.72 -8.64 30.74
C GLY A 48 -6.94 -9.74 31.51
N ILE A 49 -7.64 -10.48 32.36
CA ILE A 49 -7.14 -11.59 33.19
C ILE A 49 -8.13 -12.76 33.22
N ILE A 50 -9.26 -12.67 32.51
CA ILE A 50 -10.19 -13.78 32.37
C ILE A 50 -9.67 -14.64 31.22
N ASP A 51 -9.49 -15.91 31.51
CA ASP A 51 -9.05 -16.97 30.62
C ASP A 51 -10.01 -18.13 30.94
N SER A 52 -11.08 -18.20 30.17
CA SER A 52 -12.29 -18.92 30.57
C SER A 52 -12.17 -20.43 30.35
N ASP A 53 -11.30 -20.88 29.45
CA ASP A 53 -10.98 -22.28 29.20
C ASP A 53 -9.59 -22.70 29.73
N SER A 54 -8.81 -21.75 30.23
CA SER A 54 -7.53 -21.96 30.91
C SER A 54 -6.41 -22.47 30.02
N ASP A 55 -6.38 -22.05 28.77
CA ASP A 55 -5.35 -22.40 27.79
C ASP A 55 -4.10 -21.49 27.84
N GLY A 56 -4.23 -20.32 28.46
CA GLY A 56 -3.16 -19.34 28.62
C GLY A 56 -3.29 -18.07 27.77
N ILE A 57 -4.33 -17.96 26.95
CA ILE A 57 -4.76 -16.73 26.27
C ILE A 57 -5.94 -16.13 27.07
N THR A 58 -6.06 -14.81 27.12
CA THR A 58 -7.24 -14.20 27.78
C THR A 58 -8.42 -14.16 26.82
N ASP A 59 -9.66 -14.24 27.32
CA ASP A 59 -10.87 -14.18 26.50
C ASP A 59 -10.89 -12.96 25.56
N LEU A 60 -10.21 -11.88 25.96
CA LEU A 60 -10.07 -10.69 25.12
C LEU A 60 -9.05 -10.92 24.01
N ASP A 61 -7.88 -11.45 24.34
CA ASP A 61 -6.82 -11.70 23.36
C ASP A 61 -7.22 -12.78 22.35
N GLU A 62 -7.98 -13.79 22.78
CA GLU A 62 -8.58 -14.79 21.89
C GLU A 62 -9.47 -14.14 20.83
N VAL A 63 -10.32 -13.20 21.23
CA VAL A 63 -11.22 -12.50 20.29
C VAL A 63 -10.48 -11.52 19.38
N PHE A 64 -9.39 -10.90 19.86
CA PHE A 64 -8.73 -9.79 19.15
C PHE A 64 -7.49 -10.17 18.35
N TYR A 65 -6.70 -11.12 18.85
CA TYR A 65 -5.43 -11.51 18.26
C TYR A 65 -5.47 -12.91 17.63
N VAL A 66 -6.32 -13.81 18.11
CA VAL A 66 -6.30 -15.22 17.67
C VAL A 66 -7.54 -15.62 16.85
N GLU A 67 -8.66 -14.92 17.03
CA GLU A 67 -9.98 -15.30 16.52
C GLU A 67 -10.46 -16.71 16.96
N SER A 68 -10.14 -17.09 18.20
CA SER A 68 -10.56 -18.36 18.82
C SER A 68 -11.84 -18.24 19.69
N ASP A 69 -12.39 -19.37 20.14
CA ASP A 69 -13.54 -19.45 21.05
C ASP A 69 -13.07 -19.41 22.53
N PRO A 70 -13.38 -18.34 23.30
CA PRO A 70 -12.91 -18.19 24.69
C PRO A 70 -13.34 -19.22 25.71
N HIS A 71 -14.11 -20.21 25.30
CA HIS A 71 -14.63 -21.28 26.14
C HIS A 71 -14.13 -22.66 25.71
N LYS A 72 -13.18 -22.72 24.77
CA LYS A 72 -12.70 -23.96 24.19
C LYS A 72 -11.21 -23.85 23.82
N ALA A 73 -10.39 -24.39 24.71
CA ALA A 73 -8.92 -24.38 24.60
C ALA A 73 -8.32 -24.93 23.31
N ASP A 74 -9.09 -25.61 22.46
CA ASP A 74 -8.66 -26.09 21.14
C ASP A 74 -9.88 -25.84 20.24
N THR A 75 -9.92 -24.66 19.61
CA THR A 75 -11.10 -24.14 18.93
C THR A 75 -11.48 -24.99 17.72
N ASP A 76 -10.51 -25.55 17.01
CA ASP A 76 -10.71 -26.30 15.76
C ASP A 76 -10.71 -27.84 15.93
N ASP A 77 -10.47 -28.33 17.17
CA ASP A 77 -10.33 -29.75 17.53
C ASP A 77 -9.18 -30.46 16.77
N ASN A 78 -8.09 -29.76 16.43
CA ASN A 78 -6.95 -30.34 15.74
C ASN A 78 -5.98 -31.10 16.68
N GLY A 79 -6.16 -30.94 18.00
CA GLY A 79 -5.36 -31.59 19.03
C GLY A 79 -4.17 -30.77 19.55
N ILE A 80 -4.05 -29.51 19.12
CA ILE A 80 -3.18 -28.47 19.65
C ILE A 80 -4.10 -27.42 20.28
N ASP A 81 -3.73 -26.93 21.47
CA ASP A 81 -4.53 -25.88 22.09
C ASP A 81 -4.26 -24.51 21.43
N ASP A 82 -5.21 -23.58 21.50
CA ASP A 82 -5.16 -22.31 20.76
C ASP A 82 -3.91 -21.50 21.13
N TYR A 83 -3.41 -21.60 22.36
CA TYR A 83 -2.13 -21.00 22.77
C TYR A 83 -0.91 -21.54 21.99
N HIS A 84 -0.85 -22.85 21.76
CA HIS A 84 0.29 -23.52 21.12
C HIS A 84 0.13 -23.72 19.61
N ASP A 85 -1.02 -23.37 19.04
CA ASP A 85 -1.24 -23.44 17.60
C ASP A 85 -0.53 -22.31 16.85
N ASP A 86 -0.45 -22.46 15.53
CA ASP A 86 0.14 -21.53 14.55
C ASP A 86 -0.90 -21.34 13.44
N SER A 87 -1.87 -20.47 13.74
CA SER A 87 -3.15 -20.38 13.04
C SER A 87 -3.01 -19.88 11.60
N ASP A 88 -2.06 -19.00 11.31
CA ASP A 88 -1.75 -18.49 9.97
C ASP A 88 -0.57 -19.21 9.29
N SER A 89 0.15 -20.06 10.03
CA SER A 89 1.27 -20.87 9.54
C SER A 89 2.49 -20.05 9.09
N ASP A 90 2.73 -18.89 9.69
CA ASP A 90 3.92 -18.07 9.46
C ASP A 90 5.16 -18.60 10.23
N GLY A 91 4.94 -19.44 11.25
CA GLY A 91 5.98 -20.06 12.08
C GLY A 91 6.14 -19.44 13.47
N ILE A 92 5.29 -18.50 13.86
CA ILE A 92 5.11 -17.97 15.21
C ILE A 92 3.84 -18.60 15.79
N ILE A 93 3.87 -19.05 17.05
CA ILE A 93 2.67 -19.60 17.69
C ILE A 93 1.78 -18.47 18.23
N ASN A 94 0.46 -18.68 18.25
CA ASN A 94 -0.54 -17.69 18.67
C ASN A 94 -0.19 -17.06 20.05
N GLY A 95 0.21 -17.88 21.02
CA GLY A 95 0.56 -17.42 22.37
C GLY A 95 1.87 -16.64 22.46
N GLU A 96 2.71 -16.63 21.42
CA GLU A 96 3.86 -15.76 21.24
C GLU A 96 3.46 -14.45 20.56
N GLU A 97 2.65 -14.53 19.51
CA GLU A 97 2.10 -13.37 18.81
C GLU A 97 1.30 -12.44 19.72
N VAL A 98 0.44 -13.00 20.58
CA VAL A 98 -0.29 -12.22 21.61
C VAL A 98 0.67 -11.42 22.50
N LYS A 99 1.88 -11.93 22.77
CA LYS A 99 2.89 -11.20 23.57
C LYS A 99 3.64 -10.16 22.76
N LEU A 100 3.83 -10.39 21.48
CA LEU A 100 4.44 -9.48 20.53
C LEU A 100 3.46 -8.35 20.16
N GLY A 101 2.16 -8.61 20.26
CA GLY A 101 1.09 -7.71 19.84
C GLY A 101 0.79 -7.79 18.34
N THR A 102 1.19 -8.89 17.68
CA THR A 102 0.85 -9.27 16.30
C THR A 102 -0.43 -10.11 16.26
N TYR A 103 -0.96 -10.37 15.06
CA TYR A 103 -2.25 -11.01 14.82
C TYR A 103 -2.10 -12.44 14.28
N ALA A 104 -2.36 -13.44 15.12
CA ALA A 104 -2.25 -14.86 14.79
C ALA A 104 -3.19 -15.41 13.70
N TRP A 105 -4.03 -14.56 13.13
CA TRP A 105 -4.92 -14.91 12.02
C TRP A 105 -4.37 -14.43 10.67
N THR A 106 -3.23 -13.74 10.65
CA THR A 106 -2.59 -13.21 9.43
C THR A 106 -1.08 -13.28 9.56
N ASP A 107 -0.42 -13.84 8.55
CA ASP A 107 1.04 -13.98 8.52
C ASP A 107 1.78 -12.64 8.40
N ASP A 108 1.06 -11.54 8.18
CA ASP A 108 1.52 -10.18 7.99
C ASP A 108 0.55 -9.25 8.73
N SER A 109 0.97 -8.72 9.87
CA SER A 109 0.12 -8.02 10.84
C SER A 109 -0.16 -6.55 10.51
N ASP A 110 0.71 -5.89 9.76
CA ASP A 110 0.51 -4.50 9.31
C ASP A 110 0.17 -4.37 7.82
N PHE A 111 0.20 -5.47 7.08
CA PHE A 111 -0.21 -5.60 5.69
C PHE A 111 0.70 -4.89 4.69
N ASP A 112 1.99 -4.77 4.99
CA ASP A 112 3.00 -4.24 4.07
C ASP A 112 3.50 -5.29 3.05
N GLY A 113 3.24 -6.57 3.30
CA GLY A 113 3.60 -7.72 2.48
C GLY A 113 4.87 -8.46 2.90
N VAL A 114 5.48 -8.13 4.03
CA VAL A 114 6.50 -8.92 4.74
C VAL A 114 5.81 -9.69 5.87
N SER A 115 6.16 -10.97 6.05
CA SER A 115 5.53 -11.75 7.13
C SER A 115 6.12 -11.41 8.50
N ASP A 116 5.33 -11.49 9.57
CA ASP A 116 5.75 -11.18 10.94
C ASP A 116 7.01 -11.96 11.33
N TYR A 117 7.08 -13.24 10.94
CA TYR A 117 8.29 -14.04 11.08
C TYR A 117 9.52 -13.43 10.40
N ASP A 118 9.41 -13.02 9.14
CA ASP A 118 10.52 -12.49 8.36
C ASP A 118 10.97 -11.13 8.93
N GLU A 119 10.02 -10.30 9.33
CA GLU A 119 10.26 -9.04 10.01
C GLU A 119 11.02 -9.23 11.31
N LEU A 120 10.57 -10.13 12.19
CA LEU A 120 11.21 -10.33 13.50
C LEU A 120 12.58 -11.04 13.41
N TYR A 121 12.73 -12.00 12.50
CA TYR A 121 13.86 -12.92 12.51
C TYR A 121 14.86 -12.73 11.37
N ILE A 122 14.46 -12.11 10.25
CA ILE A 122 15.30 -11.88 9.07
C ILE A 122 15.69 -10.41 8.94
N TYR A 123 14.71 -9.52 8.89
CA TYR A 123 14.90 -8.09 8.60
C TYR A 123 15.06 -7.24 9.85
N TYR A 124 14.56 -7.72 10.99
CA TYR A 124 14.55 -7.05 12.29
C TYR A 124 13.75 -5.73 12.31
N THR A 125 12.67 -5.67 11.52
CA THR A 125 11.68 -4.59 11.45
C THR A 125 10.61 -4.71 12.55
N ASP A 126 9.68 -3.76 12.64
CA ASP A 126 8.53 -3.79 13.56
C ASP A 126 7.30 -4.32 12.83
N PRO A 127 6.79 -5.54 13.13
CA PRO A 127 5.66 -6.17 12.40
C PRO A 127 4.29 -5.51 12.63
N CYS A 128 4.32 -4.28 13.11
CA CYS A 128 3.16 -3.45 13.34
C CYS A 128 3.36 -2.04 12.73
N GLU A 129 4.39 -1.80 11.94
CA GLU A 129 4.65 -0.57 11.19
C GLU A 129 5.03 -0.91 9.74
N GLU A 130 4.14 -0.61 8.78
CA GLU A 130 4.43 -0.78 7.35
C GLU A 130 5.76 -0.11 6.90
N ASP A 131 6.23 0.90 7.63
CA ASP A 131 7.49 1.63 7.41
C ASP A 131 8.18 1.79 8.77
N THR A 132 9.15 0.91 9.06
CA THR A 132 9.79 0.80 10.37
C THR A 132 10.60 2.05 10.72
N ASP A 133 11.26 2.67 9.75
CA ASP A 133 12.17 3.80 9.98
C ASP A 133 11.58 5.19 9.72
N LYS A 134 10.38 5.22 9.15
CA LYS A 134 9.48 6.37 8.99
C LYS A 134 9.96 7.38 7.98
N ASP A 135 10.49 6.92 6.86
CA ASP A 135 10.94 7.76 5.75
C ASP A 135 9.93 7.86 4.58
N GLY A 136 8.87 7.05 4.64
CA GLY A 136 7.75 6.95 3.72
C GLY A 136 7.82 5.76 2.75
N ALA A 137 8.93 5.04 2.68
CA ALA A 137 9.03 3.77 1.96
C ALA A 137 8.63 2.63 2.91
N ASP A 138 7.75 1.73 2.45
CA ASP A 138 7.41 0.54 3.25
C ASP A 138 8.58 -0.47 3.30
N ASP A 139 8.62 -1.30 4.34
CA ASP A 139 9.73 -2.22 4.59
C ASP A 139 9.89 -3.21 3.43
N LEU A 140 8.77 -3.71 2.88
CA LEU A 140 8.78 -4.53 1.66
C LEU A 140 9.48 -3.83 0.48
N TYR A 141 9.12 -2.58 0.18
CA TYR A 141 9.73 -1.82 -0.91
C TYR A 141 11.23 -1.70 -0.70
N GLU A 142 11.67 -1.38 0.51
CA GLU A 142 13.09 -1.26 0.81
C GLU A 142 13.84 -2.58 0.60
N ILE A 143 13.28 -3.69 1.06
CA ILE A 143 13.82 -5.04 0.88
C ILE A 143 13.94 -5.39 -0.61
N GLU A 144 12.88 -5.18 -1.41
CA GLU A 144 12.87 -5.47 -2.84
C GLU A 144 13.88 -4.62 -3.63
N HIS A 145 14.18 -3.41 -3.15
CA HIS A 145 15.12 -2.49 -3.77
C HIS A 145 16.54 -2.55 -3.20
N GLY A 146 16.79 -3.42 -2.21
CA GLY A 146 18.09 -3.59 -1.56
C GLY A 146 18.52 -2.39 -0.71
N MET A 147 17.53 -1.63 -0.24
CA MET A 147 17.67 -0.62 0.81
C MET A 147 17.68 -1.31 2.18
N ASN A 148 17.69 -0.54 3.26
CA ASN A 148 17.79 -1.10 4.61
C ASN A 148 16.65 -0.54 5.47
N PRO A 149 15.63 -1.35 5.80
CA PRO A 149 14.38 -0.90 6.44
C PRO A 149 14.50 -0.38 7.88
N LEU A 150 15.74 -0.21 8.34
CA LEU A 150 16.08 0.29 9.66
C LEU A 150 16.83 1.63 9.59
N VAL A 151 17.00 2.21 8.39
CA VAL A 151 17.83 3.40 8.14
C VAL A 151 17.19 4.32 7.11
N ALA A 152 16.48 5.32 7.65
CA ALA A 152 15.77 6.31 6.84
C ALA A 152 16.61 6.87 5.68
N ASP A 153 16.10 6.66 4.49
CA ASP A 153 16.61 7.19 3.24
C ASP A 153 16.17 8.64 3.02
N LYS A 154 16.95 9.32 2.19
CA LYS A 154 16.69 10.73 1.84
C LYS A 154 15.79 10.86 0.63
N SER A 155 15.87 9.89 -0.26
CA SER A 155 15.01 9.79 -1.42
C SER A 155 14.97 8.39 -1.98
N TYR A 156 13.80 8.02 -2.49
CA TYR A 156 13.53 6.75 -3.17
C TYR A 156 12.60 7.02 -4.36
N VAL A 157 12.39 6.01 -5.21
CA VAL A 157 11.62 6.17 -6.45
C VAL A 157 10.43 5.23 -6.43
N MET A 158 9.24 5.77 -6.21
CA MET A 158 8.01 4.99 -6.31
C MET A 158 7.43 5.03 -7.72
N GLU A 159 6.78 3.93 -8.09
CA GLU A 159 5.95 3.83 -9.28
C GLU A 159 4.55 3.35 -8.91
N LYS A 160 3.50 4.08 -9.32
CA LYS A 160 2.10 3.66 -9.17
C LYS A 160 1.43 3.57 -10.53
N SER A 161 0.58 2.57 -10.71
CA SER A 161 -0.15 2.35 -11.97
C SER A 161 -1.66 2.37 -11.75
N ALA A 162 -2.40 2.96 -12.70
CA ALA A 162 -3.86 2.95 -12.70
C ALA A 162 -4.48 1.68 -13.33
N GLY A 163 -3.67 0.62 -13.48
CA GLY A 163 -4.06 -0.68 -14.00
C GLY A 163 -3.38 -1.05 -15.32
N GLU A 164 -3.86 -2.10 -15.96
CA GLU A 164 -3.30 -2.64 -17.21
C GLU A 164 -4.26 -2.49 -18.41
N ILE A 165 -3.70 -2.56 -19.62
CA ILE A 165 -4.51 -2.65 -20.84
C ILE A 165 -5.22 -4.01 -20.87
N GLY A 166 -6.54 -3.99 -21.01
CA GLY A 166 -7.38 -5.18 -20.95
C GLY A 166 -8.76 -4.97 -21.57
N PRO A 167 -9.66 -5.96 -21.46
CA PRO A 167 -11.01 -5.86 -22.01
C PRO A 167 -11.77 -4.63 -21.47
N GLY A 168 -11.96 -3.62 -22.32
CA GLY A 168 -12.63 -2.37 -21.96
C GLY A 168 -11.72 -1.22 -21.52
N THR A 169 -10.41 -1.47 -21.35
CA THR A 169 -9.40 -0.45 -21.01
C THR A 169 -8.55 -0.15 -22.23
N THR A 170 -8.72 1.05 -22.80
CA THR A 170 -8.00 1.48 -24.02
C THR A 170 -6.72 2.25 -23.75
N VAL A 171 -6.64 2.87 -22.57
CA VAL A 171 -5.54 3.66 -22.09
C VAL A 171 -5.36 3.31 -20.63
N THR A 172 -4.12 3.24 -20.17
CA THR A 172 -3.73 3.23 -18.76
C THR A 172 -2.53 4.14 -18.59
N VAL A 173 -2.16 4.43 -17.35
CA VAL A 173 -1.01 5.28 -17.02
C VAL A 173 -0.33 4.78 -15.76
N SER A 174 1.00 4.82 -15.76
CA SER A 174 1.80 4.79 -14.55
C SER A 174 2.46 6.14 -14.31
N VAL A 175 2.72 6.42 -13.04
CA VAL A 175 3.44 7.59 -12.57
C VAL A 175 4.67 7.11 -11.80
N LYS A 176 5.83 7.62 -12.17
CA LYS A 176 7.09 7.36 -11.50
C LYS A 176 7.62 8.67 -10.92
N MET A 177 7.90 8.70 -9.63
CA MET A 177 8.29 9.91 -8.92
C MET A 177 9.44 9.63 -7.95
N GLU A 178 10.41 10.53 -7.88
CA GLU A 178 11.38 10.53 -6.78
C GLU A 178 10.72 11.18 -5.58
N VAL A 179 10.49 10.39 -4.53
CA VAL A 179 9.98 10.86 -3.25
C VAL A 179 11.16 11.27 -2.39
N LYS A 180 11.04 12.40 -1.72
CA LYS A 180 12.09 12.96 -0.86
C LYS A 180 11.51 13.19 0.52
N ASN A 181 12.17 12.64 1.52
CA ASN A 181 11.72 12.74 2.91
C ASN A 181 11.51 14.21 3.31
N GLY A 182 10.29 14.54 3.76
CA GLY A 182 9.85 15.88 4.15
C GLY A 182 9.41 16.83 3.02
N LEU A 183 9.29 16.35 1.78
CA LEU A 183 8.72 17.10 0.65
C LEU A 183 7.39 16.52 0.16
N THR A 184 7.31 15.20 0.00
CA THR A 184 6.09 14.47 -0.37
C THR A 184 6.01 13.23 0.50
N ASP A 185 4.89 13.05 1.21
CA ASP A 185 4.68 11.90 2.10
C ASP A 185 4.06 10.73 1.33
N SER A 186 3.22 11.01 0.33
CA SER A 186 2.63 10.00 -0.55
C SER A 186 2.21 10.62 -1.89
N PHE A 187 1.99 9.80 -2.93
CA PHE A 187 1.26 10.24 -4.12
C PHE A 187 0.30 9.17 -4.61
N GLY A 188 -0.62 9.57 -5.48
CA GLY A 188 -1.62 8.68 -6.04
C GLY A 188 -2.00 9.01 -7.47
N ILE A 189 -2.64 8.03 -8.09
CA ILE A 189 -3.20 8.12 -9.43
C ILE A 189 -4.65 7.66 -9.42
N GLY A 190 -5.55 8.53 -9.88
CA GLY A 190 -6.98 8.28 -9.90
C GLY A 190 -7.53 8.30 -11.32
N ARG A 191 -8.34 7.31 -11.70
CA ARG A 191 -9.05 7.32 -12.98
C ARG A 191 -10.17 8.36 -12.95
N VAL A 192 -10.24 9.21 -13.96
CA VAL A 192 -11.22 10.31 -14.09
C VAL A 192 -12.10 10.08 -15.29
N THR A 193 -13.41 10.05 -15.05
CA THR A 193 -14.43 9.89 -16.08
C THR A 193 -15.36 11.11 -16.13
N SER A 194 -16.36 11.07 -17.01
CA SER A 194 -17.39 12.10 -17.10
C SER A 194 -18.26 12.22 -15.85
N TYR A 195 -18.26 11.21 -14.98
CA TYR A 195 -18.93 11.26 -13.69
C TYR A 195 -18.19 12.17 -12.71
N ASP A 196 -16.85 12.06 -12.71
CA ASP A 196 -15.95 12.79 -11.80
C ASP A 196 -15.70 14.22 -12.31
N ASN A 197 -15.54 14.37 -13.63
CA ASN A 197 -15.34 15.65 -14.27
C ASN A 197 -16.14 15.72 -15.59
N PRO A 198 -17.15 16.60 -15.71
CA PRO A 198 -18.05 16.65 -16.88
C PRO A 198 -17.36 17.09 -18.18
N PHE A 199 -16.12 17.56 -18.12
CA PHE A 199 -15.33 17.91 -19.30
C PHE A 199 -14.53 16.72 -19.85
N ILE A 200 -14.37 15.64 -19.07
CA ILE A 200 -13.66 14.42 -19.47
C ILE A 200 -14.67 13.44 -20.07
N VAL A 201 -15.12 13.73 -21.30
CA VAL A 201 -16.18 12.98 -21.98
C VAL A 201 -15.69 12.31 -23.27
N PRO A 202 -16.25 11.16 -23.68
CA PRO A 202 -15.91 10.52 -24.96
C PRO A 202 -16.17 11.36 -26.22
N MET A 203 -16.85 12.50 -26.08
CA MET A 203 -17.11 13.45 -27.16
C MET A 203 -15.91 14.37 -27.48
N ILE A 204 -14.84 14.36 -26.68
CA ILE A 204 -13.64 15.16 -26.96
C ILE A 204 -13.04 14.73 -28.30
N ALA A 205 -12.65 15.70 -29.13
CA ALA A 205 -11.96 15.41 -30.39
C ALA A 205 -10.65 14.66 -30.10
N GLY A 206 -10.47 13.50 -30.73
CA GLY A 206 -9.31 12.64 -30.48
C GLY A 206 -9.36 11.84 -29.18
N TYR A 207 -10.50 11.74 -28.48
CA TYR A 207 -10.62 10.95 -27.26
C TYR A 207 -10.13 9.50 -27.44
N MET A 208 -9.15 9.09 -26.62
CA MET A 208 -8.62 7.73 -26.62
C MET A 208 -9.03 6.93 -25.38
N GLY A 209 -9.37 7.60 -24.28
CA GLY A 209 -9.65 6.96 -23.01
C GLY A 209 -9.96 7.97 -21.91
N PRO A 210 -10.20 7.49 -20.68
CA PRO A 210 -10.46 8.34 -19.53
C PRO A 210 -9.27 9.27 -19.24
N GLY A 211 -9.51 10.29 -18.42
CA GLY A 211 -8.44 11.08 -17.82
C GLY A 211 -7.88 10.38 -16.59
N TYR A 212 -6.75 10.89 -16.09
CA TYR A 212 -6.12 10.41 -14.88
C TYR A 212 -5.66 11.59 -14.04
N SER A 213 -6.09 11.63 -12.79
CA SER A 213 -5.68 12.61 -11.80
C SER A 213 -4.39 12.13 -11.14
N ILE A 214 -3.38 12.99 -11.09
CA ILE A 214 -2.17 12.80 -10.30
C ILE A 214 -2.20 13.80 -9.15
N TYR A 215 -1.96 13.32 -7.94
CA TYR A 215 -1.94 14.11 -6.72
C TYR A 215 -0.85 13.60 -5.78
N ALA A 216 -0.33 14.46 -4.92
CA ALA A 216 0.70 14.20 -3.95
C ALA A 216 0.35 14.87 -2.60
N ASP A 217 0.67 14.19 -1.51
CA ASP A 217 0.62 14.79 -0.18
C ASP A 217 1.91 15.60 0.02
N GLY A 218 1.93 16.83 -0.48
CA GLY A 218 3.07 17.73 -0.40
C GLY A 218 3.46 18.37 -1.73
N GLU A 219 4.72 18.79 -1.86
CA GLU A 219 5.28 19.33 -3.10
C GLU A 219 6.23 18.30 -3.74
N PHE A 220 6.10 18.11 -5.05
CA PHE A 220 7.04 17.30 -5.83
C PHE A 220 7.70 18.13 -6.94
N ASP A 221 8.99 17.88 -7.17
CA ASP A 221 9.75 18.56 -8.22
C ASP A 221 9.30 18.14 -9.62
N LYS A 222 9.16 16.81 -9.79
CA LYS A 222 8.98 16.17 -11.10
C LYS A 222 8.42 14.75 -10.95
N ALA A 223 7.48 14.39 -11.81
CA ALA A 223 7.00 13.03 -11.99
C ALA A 223 7.00 12.66 -13.47
N GLU A 224 7.38 11.43 -13.79
CA GLU A 224 7.29 10.88 -15.15
C GLU A 224 5.97 10.13 -15.29
N LEU A 225 5.11 10.54 -16.21
CA LEU A 225 3.89 9.84 -16.57
C LEU A 225 4.16 8.97 -17.79
N THR A 226 3.82 7.69 -17.70
CA THR A 226 3.84 6.75 -18.83
C THR A 226 2.41 6.33 -19.16
N PHE A 227 1.86 6.86 -20.24
CA PHE A 227 0.58 6.40 -20.79
C PHE A 227 0.81 5.23 -21.72
N LEU A 228 0.09 4.13 -21.50
CA LEU A 228 0.02 3.00 -22.44
C LEU A 228 -1.33 3.03 -23.16
N TYR A 229 -1.35 2.63 -24.42
CA TYR A 229 -2.58 2.53 -25.20
C TYR A 229 -2.65 1.24 -26.03
N ASP A 230 -3.89 0.82 -26.32
CA ASP A 230 -4.18 -0.42 -27.05
C ASP A 230 -3.78 -0.34 -28.54
N THR A 231 -2.65 -0.98 -28.87
CA THR A 231 -2.10 -1.00 -30.24
C THR A 231 -2.91 -1.84 -31.23
N SER A 232 -3.87 -2.66 -30.75
CA SER A 232 -4.82 -3.35 -31.63
C SER A 232 -5.87 -2.41 -32.22
N LYS A 233 -6.10 -1.25 -31.58
CA LYS A 233 -7.03 -0.21 -32.02
C LYS A 233 -6.33 0.90 -32.78
N TRP A 234 -5.13 1.27 -32.35
CA TRP A 234 -4.40 2.38 -32.92
C TRP A 234 -2.95 2.05 -33.21
N THR A 235 -2.46 2.56 -34.32
CA THR A 235 -1.06 2.38 -34.76
C THR A 235 -0.54 3.74 -35.22
N LEU A 236 0.70 4.09 -34.84
CA LEU A 236 1.31 5.36 -35.19
C LEU A 236 1.34 5.56 -36.70
N SER A 237 0.88 6.75 -37.12
CA SER A 237 0.85 7.16 -38.52
C SER A 237 0.62 8.67 -38.63
N ASP A 238 0.72 9.22 -39.84
CA ASP A 238 0.37 10.62 -40.11
C ASP A 238 -1.09 10.99 -39.74
N LYS A 239 -1.94 10.00 -39.48
CA LYS A 239 -3.36 10.15 -39.11
C LYS A 239 -3.64 9.87 -37.64
N PHE A 240 -2.65 9.35 -36.92
CA PHE A 240 -2.77 8.99 -35.52
C PHE A 240 -1.47 9.32 -34.79
N ASN A 241 -1.54 10.37 -33.96
CA ASN A 241 -0.43 10.82 -33.14
C ASN A 241 -0.96 11.04 -31.71
N PRO A 242 -0.73 10.10 -30.78
CA PRO A 242 -1.18 10.22 -29.41
C PRO A 242 -0.34 11.28 -28.69
N SER A 243 -0.99 12.14 -27.93
CA SER A 243 -0.36 13.23 -27.18
C SER A 243 -1.05 13.42 -25.83
N VAL A 244 -0.27 13.67 -24.79
CA VAL A 244 -0.76 13.92 -23.44
C VAL A 244 -1.11 15.39 -23.26
N TYR A 245 -2.30 15.64 -22.73
CA TYR A 245 -2.82 16.96 -22.43
C TYR A 245 -3.11 17.10 -20.95
N TYR A 246 -2.80 18.25 -20.39
CA TYR A 246 -3.26 18.69 -19.08
C TYR A 246 -4.63 19.37 -19.20
N PHE A 247 -5.59 19.02 -18.35
CA PHE A 247 -6.86 19.71 -18.26
C PHE A 247 -6.76 20.89 -17.29
N ASN A 248 -6.82 22.09 -17.83
CA ASN A 248 -6.85 23.32 -17.05
C ASN A 248 -8.28 23.60 -16.57
N ASP A 249 -8.51 23.44 -15.26
CA ASP A 249 -9.83 23.65 -14.67
C ASP A 249 -10.24 25.14 -14.64
N GLU A 250 -9.32 26.10 -14.69
CA GLU A 250 -9.69 27.52 -14.72
C GLU A 250 -10.27 27.92 -16.07
N THR A 251 -9.61 27.50 -17.15
CA THR A 251 -10.00 27.84 -18.52
C THR A 251 -10.95 26.82 -19.15
N LYS A 252 -11.14 25.67 -18.50
CA LYS A 252 -11.86 24.49 -19.03
C LYS A 252 -11.32 24.06 -20.40
N SER A 253 -9.98 24.09 -20.56
CA SER A 253 -9.29 23.75 -21.80
C SER A 253 -8.27 22.62 -21.60
N PHE A 254 -7.89 21.98 -22.71
CA PHE A 254 -6.80 21.01 -22.72
C PHE A 254 -5.53 21.67 -23.26
N GLU A 255 -4.44 21.57 -22.51
CA GLU A 255 -3.13 22.12 -22.84
C GLU A 255 -2.19 20.96 -23.17
N GLU A 256 -1.68 20.92 -24.41
CA GLU A 256 -0.72 19.89 -24.81
C GLU A 256 0.56 20.05 -23.99
N LEU A 257 1.06 18.93 -23.45
CA LEU A 257 2.34 18.95 -22.75
C LEU A 257 3.52 18.94 -23.74
N PRO A 258 4.53 19.81 -23.54
CA PRO A 258 5.74 19.81 -24.35
C PRO A 258 6.63 18.60 -24.03
N ASP A 259 7.61 18.35 -24.87
CA ASP A 259 8.74 17.43 -24.62
C ASP A 259 8.37 15.97 -24.28
N GLN A 260 7.15 15.55 -24.62
CA GLN A 260 6.71 14.15 -24.51
C GLN A 260 7.38 13.26 -25.56
N VAL A 261 7.69 12.02 -25.16
CA VAL A 261 8.26 10.97 -26.00
C VAL A 261 7.14 10.04 -26.45
N VAL A 262 6.89 9.98 -27.76
CA VAL A 262 5.84 9.16 -28.37
C VAL A 262 6.45 7.95 -29.05
N GLU A 263 6.03 6.76 -28.62
CA GLU A 263 6.42 5.46 -29.15
C GLU A 263 5.15 4.62 -29.44
N GLU A 264 5.29 3.55 -30.21
CA GLU A 264 4.15 2.69 -30.51
C GLU A 264 3.64 2.01 -29.23
N GLY A 265 2.40 2.30 -28.86
CA GLY A 265 1.74 1.81 -27.65
C GLY A 265 2.04 2.59 -26.37
N LYS A 266 2.89 3.64 -26.43
CA LYS A 266 3.38 4.34 -25.24
C LYS A 266 3.63 5.83 -25.49
N VAL A 267 3.22 6.67 -24.53
CA VAL A 267 3.62 8.09 -24.48
C VAL A 267 4.16 8.41 -23.09
N THR A 268 5.37 8.96 -23.02
CA THR A 268 6.03 9.32 -21.75
C THR A 268 6.20 10.82 -21.67
N VAL A 269 5.91 11.42 -20.52
CA VAL A 269 6.04 12.87 -20.32
C VAL A 269 6.35 13.21 -18.88
N ASP A 270 7.19 14.21 -18.69
CA ASP A 270 7.50 14.75 -17.37
C ASP A 270 6.50 15.84 -16.99
N VAL A 271 6.01 15.78 -15.75
CA VAL A 271 5.09 16.77 -15.18
C VAL A 271 5.65 17.32 -13.88
N THR A 272 5.29 18.56 -13.58
CA THR A 272 5.74 19.30 -12.37
C THR A 272 4.56 19.87 -11.59
N ARG A 273 3.36 19.33 -11.80
CA ARG A 273 2.13 19.81 -11.17
C ARG A 273 1.11 18.69 -11.06
N GLU A 274 0.24 18.80 -10.07
CA GLU A 274 -0.93 17.96 -9.94
C GLU A 274 -2.02 18.30 -10.96
N GLY A 275 -2.95 17.38 -11.12
CA GLY A 275 -4.19 17.59 -11.85
C GLY A 275 -4.50 16.45 -12.82
N ILE A 276 -5.38 16.75 -13.78
CA ILE A 276 -5.96 15.74 -14.67
C ILE A 276 -5.23 15.75 -16.00
N TYR A 277 -4.71 14.58 -16.38
CA TYR A 277 -4.01 14.34 -17.63
C TYR A 277 -4.81 13.39 -18.51
N VAL A 278 -4.83 13.63 -19.82
CA VAL A 278 -5.61 12.85 -20.79
C VAL A 278 -4.77 12.57 -22.03
N LEU A 279 -4.85 11.33 -22.53
CA LEU A 279 -4.26 10.98 -23.82
C LEU A 279 -5.28 11.20 -24.94
N LEU A 280 -4.92 12.01 -25.93
CA LEU A 280 -5.76 12.33 -27.09
C LEU A 280 -4.99 12.10 -28.39
N ASN A 281 -5.69 11.72 -29.46
CA ASN A 281 -5.15 11.77 -30.81
C ASN A 281 -5.07 13.23 -31.28
N LYS A 282 -3.87 13.78 -31.24
CA LYS A 282 -3.54 15.16 -31.63
C LYS A 282 -4.10 15.52 -33.01
N VAL A 283 -4.01 14.61 -33.98
CA VAL A 283 -4.47 14.87 -35.36
C VAL A 283 -5.97 15.17 -35.42
N GLU A 284 -6.79 14.54 -34.58
CA GLU A 284 -8.22 14.83 -34.51
C GLU A 284 -8.52 16.04 -33.63
N TYR A 285 -7.76 16.23 -32.56
CA TYR A 285 -7.89 17.39 -31.68
C TYR A 285 -7.62 18.71 -32.42
N ASP A 286 -6.51 18.77 -33.17
CA ASP A 286 -6.07 19.97 -33.89
C ASP A 286 -7.05 20.41 -34.98
N LYS A 287 -7.78 19.48 -35.62
CA LYS A 287 -8.83 19.81 -36.61
C LYS A 287 -9.94 20.68 -36.04
N VAL A 288 -10.20 20.57 -34.73
CA VAL A 288 -11.26 21.31 -34.06
C VAL A 288 -10.72 22.60 -33.45
N TRP A 289 -9.56 22.55 -32.80
CA TRP A 289 -9.07 23.64 -31.96
C TRP A 289 -7.85 24.41 -32.50
N HIS A 290 -7.17 23.87 -33.51
CA HIS A 290 -6.05 24.52 -34.20
C HIS A 290 -6.30 24.59 -35.71
N LYS A 291 -7.46 25.12 -36.10
CA LYS A 291 -7.72 25.46 -37.50
C LYS A 291 -6.71 26.51 -37.97
N GLU A 292 -5.77 26.09 -38.81
CA GLU A 292 -5.09 26.97 -39.77
C GLU A 292 -6.09 27.61 -40.75
#